data_AF-A0AA36JML1-F1
#
_entry.id   AF-A0AA36JML1-F1
#
_cell.length_a   1.000
_cell.length_b   1.000
_cell.length_c   1.000
_cell.angle_alpha   90.00
_cell.angle_beta   90.00
_cell.angle_gamma   90.00
#
_symmetry.space_group_name_H-M   'P 1'
#
loop_
_entity.id
_entity.type
_entity.pdbx_description
1 polymer ?
#
loop_
_entity_poly.entity_id
_entity_poly.type
_entity_poly.pdbx_seq_one_letter_code
_entity_poly.pdbx_strand_id
1 'polypeptide(L)'
;MRSVVSYSTCKIGQVVSWDDVSRGTVGGALSCWGANITDTYLKSKSGASLFTVRSDNWNEKLGVVRAEDVAVVAGSGGGPLQPVTLRTVLQQLGQFGSYAGLDSSADLSNPELDAKCSIRFQTTFIPVDGPDGCGKLEFATEAYNYNTMDDADPRNLVLLCTSQGMAVQQDGRGTKKLFHHAVDDSGVIHRYWLEAEESRHHVGGEQRETAEERAVALARGKATSSVIGTRAMGQRFNVLMTIQVPLQQSRRPPQRKCWGGLMQPLIGLTSGSGQVAMEACSASDLDWELLEDEEDTFCVSERDRDCCRQSRRKVPGHSSAARVSRGSEHDTWSGLTAKSAKRNPSEHVTITVVIYNAVKGGVPSAGDVMAAIDDLESLYRACAETGKLADSTFDFMKEPLKVDDMMDISAKLAFQPPSVAVVGFDTFPTA
;
A
#
# COMPACT_ATOMS: atom_id res chain seq x y z
N MET A 1 -19.90 21.42 23.62
CA MET A 1 -20.09 21.17 22.18
C MET A 1 -18.94 20.28 21.70
N ARG A 2 -19.16 18.96 21.61
CA ARG A 2 -18.21 18.05 20.96
C ARG A 2 -18.56 18.06 19.47
N SER A 3 -17.68 18.63 18.64
CA SER A 3 -17.81 18.55 17.18
C SER A 3 -17.73 17.08 16.78
N VAL A 4 -18.81 16.57 16.19
CA VAL A 4 -18.78 15.27 15.50
C VAL A 4 -17.93 15.47 14.26
N VAL A 5 -16.66 15.08 14.33
CA VAL A 5 -15.82 14.93 13.14
C VAL A 5 -16.43 13.79 12.34
N SER A 6 -16.95 14.10 11.16
CA SER A 6 -17.46 13.08 10.23
C SER A 6 -16.28 12.26 9.74
N TYR A 7 -16.14 11.02 10.20
CA TYR A 7 -15.09 10.07 9.79
C TYR A 7 -15.32 9.49 8.39
N SER A 8 -15.89 10.26 7.46
CA SER A 8 -16.34 9.81 6.13
C SER A 8 -15.21 9.50 5.13
N THR A 9 -13.94 9.60 5.54
CA THR A 9 -12.78 9.53 4.62
C THR A 9 -11.98 8.24 4.68
N CYS A 10 -12.19 7.38 5.69
CA CYS A 10 -11.51 6.09 5.82
C CYS A 10 -12.42 4.92 5.42
N LYS A 11 -11.90 4.00 4.61
CA LYS A 11 -12.51 2.70 4.29
C LYS A 11 -11.95 1.64 5.25
N ILE A 12 -12.84 0.88 5.86
CA ILE A 12 -12.51 -0.26 6.73
C ILE A 12 -12.60 -1.55 5.90
N GLY A 13 -11.68 -2.50 6.13
CA GLY A 13 -11.79 -3.84 5.56
C GLY A 13 -11.22 -4.01 4.16
N GLN A 14 -10.26 -3.17 3.74
CA GLN A 14 -9.62 -3.30 2.44
C GLN A 14 -8.56 -4.41 2.48
N VAL A 15 -8.55 -5.28 1.46
CA VAL A 15 -7.57 -6.37 1.29
C VAL A 15 -6.47 -6.02 0.29
N VAL A 16 -6.66 -4.94 -0.49
CA VAL A 16 -5.71 -4.40 -1.46
C VAL A 16 -5.49 -2.92 -1.20
N SER A 17 -4.23 -2.52 -1.22
CA SER A 17 -3.74 -1.17 -0.98
C SER A 17 -3.02 -0.69 -2.23
N TRP A 18 -3.46 0.41 -2.83
CA TRP A 18 -2.70 1.06 -3.91
C TRP A 18 -1.63 1.94 -3.28
N ASP A 19 -0.36 1.61 -3.55
CA ASP A 19 0.81 2.27 -2.98
C ASP A 19 1.62 3.00 -4.06
N ASP A 20 0.92 3.70 -4.94
CA ASP A 20 1.50 4.23 -6.18
C ASP A 20 2.62 5.23 -5.95
N VAL A 21 3.59 5.20 -6.86
CA VAL A 21 4.63 6.21 -7.01
C VAL A 21 4.21 7.25 -8.05
N SER A 22 3.65 6.81 -9.17
CA SER A 22 3.25 7.67 -10.27
C SER A 22 1.94 7.20 -10.91
N ARG A 23 0.91 8.06 -10.85
CA ARG A 23 -0.43 7.82 -11.40
C ARG A 23 -0.64 8.51 -12.74
N GLY A 24 -1.25 7.81 -13.67
CA GLY A 24 -1.65 8.35 -14.96
C GLY A 24 -2.84 9.31 -14.87
N THR A 25 -2.90 10.27 -15.78
CA THR A 25 -4.06 11.15 -15.96
C THR A 25 -4.55 11.15 -17.42
N VAL A 26 -5.86 11.31 -17.61
CA VAL A 26 -6.52 11.45 -18.92
C VAL A 26 -7.50 12.62 -18.84
N GLY A 27 -7.29 13.65 -19.67
CA GLY A 27 -8.13 14.85 -19.66
C GLY A 27 -8.17 15.56 -18.29
N GLY A 28 -7.09 15.46 -17.50
CA GLY A 28 -7.01 16.03 -16.15
C GLY A 28 -7.61 15.16 -15.04
N ALA A 29 -8.28 14.05 -15.36
CA ALA A 29 -8.80 13.09 -14.38
C ALA A 29 -7.79 11.98 -14.07
N LEU A 30 -7.87 11.41 -12.86
CA LEU A 30 -7.06 10.25 -12.47
C LEU A 30 -7.40 9.03 -13.34
N SER A 31 -6.40 8.20 -13.61
CA SER A 31 -6.55 6.90 -14.27
C SER A 31 -6.37 5.74 -13.27
N CYS A 32 -6.70 4.52 -13.68
CA CYS A 32 -6.22 3.29 -13.04
C CYS A 32 -4.85 2.85 -13.55
N TRP A 33 -4.34 3.51 -14.59
CA TRP A 33 -3.02 3.28 -15.18
C TRP A 33 -2.01 4.29 -14.64
N GLY A 34 -0.72 3.97 -14.76
CA GLY A 34 0.37 4.89 -14.44
C GLY A 34 1.74 4.28 -14.73
N ALA A 35 2.77 5.11 -14.62
CA ALA A 35 4.14 4.72 -14.91
C ALA A 35 4.78 3.90 -13.79
N ASN A 36 4.20 3.92 -12.58
CA ASN A 36 4.71 3.20 -11.42
C ASN A 36 3.61 2.97 -10.39
N ILE A 37 2.82 1.92 -10.62
CA ILE A 37 1.65 1.51 -9.83
C ILE A 37 1.97 0.22 -9.08
N THR A 38 1.67 0.20 -7.78
CA THR A 38 1.97 -0.93 -6.90
C THR A 38 0.74 -1.33 -6.10
N ASP A 39 0.29 -2.57 -6.28
CA ASP A 39 -0.69 -3.19 -5.39
C ASP A 39 0.02 -3.86 -4.22
N THR A 40 -0.45 -3.54 -3.02
CA THR A 40 0.05 -4.10 -1.76
C THR A 40 -1.04 -4.93 -1.09
N TYR A 41 -0.66 -6.12 -0.62
CA TYR A 41 -1.53 -7.03 0.14
C TYR A 41 -0.86 -7.38 1.46
N LEU A 42 -1.68 -7.64 2.46
CA LEU A 42 -1.22 -8.13 3.76
C LEU A 42 -1.69 -9.57 3.95
N LYS A 43 -0.75 -10.50 4.09
CA LYS A 43 -1.04 -11.93 4.19
C LYS A 43 -0.44 -12.50 5.46
N SER A 44 -1.27 -13.19 6.24
CA SER A 44 -0.75 -14.07 7.29
C SER A 44 0.11 -15.18 6.68
N LYS A 45 0.99 -15.76 7.48
CA LYS A 45 1.83 -16.90 7.08
C LYS A 45 1.00 -18.11 6.62
N SER A 46 -0.22 -18.29 7.13
CA SER A 46 -1.15 -19.33 6.69
C SER A 46 -1.89 -18.99 5.38
N GLY A 47 -1.67 -17.80 4.81
CA GLY A 47 -2.25 -17.36 3.54
C GLY A 47 -3.55 -16.56 3.66
N ALA A 48 -4.11 -16.40 4.87
CA ALA A 48 -5.29 -15.58 5.08
C ALA A 48 -4.99 -14.10 4.82
N SER A 49 -5.88 -13.43 4.08
CA SER A 49 -5.83 -11.97 3.87
C SER A 49 -6.10 -11.24 5.18
N LEU A 50 -5.26 -10.28 5.49
CA LEU A 50 -5.42 -9.36 6.59
C LEU A 50 -5.98 -8.04 6.07
N PHE A 51 -6.74 -7.35 6.92
CA PHE A 51 -7.48 -6.15 6.53
C PHE A 51 -6.76 -4.89 6.98
N THR A 52 -6.84 -3.87 6.14
CA THR A 52 -6.29 -2.55 6.45
C THR A 52 -7.42 -1.51 6.49
N VAL A 53 -7.31 -0.59 7.43
CA VAL A 53 -8.10 0.64 7.50
C VAL A 53 -7.25 1.75 6.89
N ARG A 54 -7.75 2.33 5.80
CA ARG A 54 -7.03 3.36 5.02
C ARG A 54 -7.99 4.26 4.28
N SER A 55 -7.50 5.35 3.71
CA SER A 55 -8.29 6.13 2.74
C SER A 55 -8.55 5.34 1.45
N ASP A 56 -9.58 5.75 0.71
CA ASP A 56 -9.91 5.22 -0.62
C ASP A 56 -8.71 5.13 -1.58
N ASN A 57 -8.60 4.07 -2.41
CA ASN A 57 -7.48 3.86 -3.33
C ASN A 57 -7.51 4.80 -4.54
N TRP A 58 -8.69 5.16 -5.04
CA TRP A 58 -8.82 5.92 -6.28
C TRP A 58 -8.32 7.34 -6.09
N ASN A 59 -8.83 8.02 -5.06
CA ASN A 59 -8.44 9.37 -4.68
C ASN A 59 -7.96 9.39 -3.22
N GLU A 60 -6.82 8.75 -2.99
CA GLU A 60 -6.28 8.56 -1.64
C GLU A 60 -5.90 9.86 -0.96
N LYS A 61 -5.96 9.86 0.38
CA LYS A 61 -5.46 10.96 1.20
C LYS A 61 -3.96 10.75 1.39
N LEU A 62 -3.19 11.81 1.17
CA LEU A 62 -1.74 11.80 1.23
C LEU A 62 -1.23 12.96 2.08
N GLY A 63 0.00 12.80 2.57
CA GLY A 63 0.81 13.88 3.11
C GLY A 63 2.06 14.10 2.26
N VAL A 64 2.69 15.25 2.43
CA VAL A 64 4.01 15.57 1.88
C VAL A 64 5.00 15.77 3.02
N VAL A 65 6.15 15.11 2.93
CA VAL A 65 7.27 15.20 3.89
C VAL A 65 8.59 15.32 3.15
N ARG A 66 9.63 15.83 3.80
CA ARG A 66 11.00 15.80 3.27
C ARG A 66 11.69 14.52 3.71
N ALA A 67 12.60 13.98 2.90
CA ALA A 67 13.36 12.79 3.30
C ALA A 67 14.23 13.00 4.56
N GLU A 68 14.57 14.25 4.90
CA GLU A 68 15.30 14.54 6.16
C GLU A 68 14.40 14.53 7.41
N ASP A 69 13.07 14.58 7.24
CA ASP A 69 12.09 14.59 8.32
C ASP A 69 11.56 13.19 8.66
N VAL A 70 12.07 12.16 7.98
CA VAL A 70 11.66 10.76 8.14
C VAL A 70 12.82 9.95 8.70
N ALA A 71 12.60 9.32 9.86
CA ALA A 71 13.56 8.45 10.52
C ALA A 71 13.40 6.99 10.10
N VAL A 72 14.52 6.32 9.86
CA VAL A 72 14.65 4.90 9.58
C VAL A 72 15.61 4.32 10.61
N VAL A 73 15.30 3.14 11.17
CA VAL A 73 16.26 2.43 12.03
C VAL A 73 17.16 1.60 11.13
N ALA A 74 18.46 1.90 11.10
CA ALA A 74 19.42 1.19 10.27
C ALA A 74 20.80 1.14 10.93
N GLY A 75 21.61 0.16 10.53
CA GLY A 75 23.02 0.04 10.87
C GLY A 75 23.84 0.03 9.58
N SER A 76 24.94 0.78 9.54
CA SER A 76 25.87 0.79 8.40
C SER A 76 27.07 -0.10 8.73
N GLY A 77 27.50 -0.95 7.79
CA GLY A 77 28.75 -1.72 7.90
C GLY A 77 28.87 -2.61 9.13
N GLY A 78 27.77 -3.20 9.61
CA GLY A 78 27.75 -4.00 10.85
C GLY A 78 27.76 -3.19 12.15
N GLY A 79 27.65 -1.86 12.07
CA GLY A 79 27.50 -0.97 13.22
C GLY A 79 26.15 -1.12 13.93
N PRO A 80 25.98 -0.51 15.12
CA PRO A 80 24.76 -0.60 15.89
C PRO A 80 23.56 0.01 15.14
N LEU A 81 22.38 -0.57 15.37
CA LEU A 81 21.13 0.01 14.87
C LEU A 81 20.83 1.33 15.57
N GLN A 82 20.58 2.37 14.78
CA GLN A 82 20.20 3.69 15.28
C GLN A 82 19.22 4.38 14.32
N PRO A 83 18.38 5.32 14.83
CA PRO A 83 17.61 6.19 13.96
C PRO A 83 18.53 7.05 13.08
N VAL A 84 18.33 6.98 11.77
CA VAL A 84 18.99 7.81 10.75
C VAL A 84 17.92 8.43 9.84
N THR A 85 18.19 9.56 9.22
CA THR A 85 17.22 10.18 8.30
C THR A 85 17.17 9.40 6.98
N LEU A 86 16.00 9.36 6.34
CA LEU A 86 15.84 8.76 5.02
C LEU A 86 16.77 9.43 3.99
N ARG A 87 17.00 10.74 4.09
CA ARG A 87 18.03 11.43 3.28
C ARG A 87 19.40 10.75 3.41
N THR A 88 19.84 10.48 4.64
CA THR A 88 21.15 9.84 4.90
C THR A 88 21.17 8.44 4.31
N VAL A 89 20.08 7.69 4.47
CA VAL A 89 19.92 6.36 3.88
C VAL A 89 20.02 6.41 2.35
N LEU A 90 19.38 7.36 1.69
CA LEU A 90 19.43 7.50 0.23
C LEU A 90 20.83 7.89 -0.27
N GLN A 91 21.51 8.81 0.43
CA GLN A 91 22.87 9.27 0.11
C GLN A 91 23.93 8.16 0.26
N GLN A 92 23.71 7.27 1.22
CA GLN A 92 24.66 6.20 1.57
C GLN A 92 24.04 4.82 1.34
N LEU A 93 23.12 4.70 0.39
CA LEU A 93 22.30 3.51 0.23
C LEU A 93 23.15 2.29 -0.10
N GLY A 94 24.23 2.48 -0.84
CA GLY A 94 25.24 1.46 -1.08
C GLY A 94 25.83 0.88 0.19
N GLN A 95 26.09 1.69 1.21
CA GLN A 95 26.62 1.19 2.49
C GLN A 95 25.58 0.36 3.24
N PHE A 96 24.35 0.87 3.34
CA PHE A 96 23.25 0.17 4.02
C PHE A 96 22.75 -1.08 3.28
N GLY A 97 22.82 -1.11 1.96
CA GLY A 97 22.36 -2.21 1.11
C GLY A 97 23.47 -3.10 0.54
N SER A 98 24.75 -2.84 0.89
CA SER A 98 25.90 -3.64 0.43
C SER A 98 25.76 -5.12 0.76
N TYR A 99 25.20 -5.44 1.94
CA TYR A 99 24.93 -6.83 2.33
C TYR A 99 23.98 -7.53 1.36
N ALA A 100 23.08 -6.79 0.70
CA ALA A 100 22.14 -7.29 -0.28
C ALA A 100 22.69 -7.23 -1.71
N GLY A 101 23.96 -6.85 -1.90
CA GLY A 101 24.62 -6.81 -3.21
C GLY A 101 24.51 -5.49 -3.98
N LEU A 102 24.03 -4.40 -3.36
CA LEU A 102 24.19 -3.06 -3.94
C LEU A 102 25.67 -2.68 -3.98
N ASP A 103 26.04 -1.93 -5.01
CA ASP A 103 27.34 -1.25 -5.04
C ASP A 103 27.50 -0.38 -3.77
N SER A 104 28.59 -0.56 -3.02
CA SER A 104 28.84 0.16 -1.77
C SER A 104 28.91 1.69 -1.92
N SER A 105 29.15 2.18 -3.14
CA SER A 105 29.19 3.59 -3.51
C SER A 105 27.85 4.14 -4.01
N ALA A 106 26.79 3.32 -4.08
CA ALA A 106 25.50 3.74 -4.61
C ALA A 106 24.89 4.88 -3.78
N ASP A 107 24.61 5.99 -4.46
CA ASP A 107 23.85 7.14 -3.98
C ASP A 107 22.58 7.24 -4.82
N LEU A 108 21.42 7.08 -4.17
CA LEU A 108 20.10 7.23 -4.81
C LEU A 108 19.35 8.48 -4.34
N SER A 109 20.05 9.41 -3.69
CA SER A 109 19.49 10.70 -3.30
C SER A 109 19.33 11.62 -4.49
N ASN A 110 18.31 12.47 -4.42
CA ASN A 110 18.10 13.58 -5.33
C ASN A 110 17.51 14.73 -4.51
N PRO A 111 18.28 15.80 -4.21
CA PRO A 111 17.81 16.86 -3.32
C PRO A 111 16.50 17.53 -3.73
N GLU A 112 16.23 17.64 -5.03
CA GLU A 112 15.00 18.24 -5.55
C GLU A 112 13.80 17.32 -5.35
N LEU A 113 13.95 16.03 -5.68
CA LEU A 113 12.88 15.04 -5.49
C LEU A 113 12.66 14.72 -4.00
N ASP A 114 13.73 14.61 -3.23
CA ASP A 114 13.71 14.24 -1.81
C ASP A 114 13.24 15.39 -0.90
N ALA A 115 13.09 16.61 -1.44
CA ALA A 115 12.39 17.70 -0.78
C ALA A 115 10.86 17.48 -0.75
N LYS A 116 10.33 16.58 -1.58
CA LYS A 116 8.91 16.23 -1.63
C LYS A 116 8.74 14.72 -1.76
N CYS A 117 8.57 14.03 -0.65
CA CYS A 117 8.16 12.63 -0.62
C CYS A 117 6.68 12.56 -0.28
N SER A 118 5.93 11.72 -0.98
CA SER A 118 4.57 11.42 -0.55
C SER A 118 4.59 10.41 0.59
N ILE A 119 3.71 10.61 1.57
CA ILE A 119 3.54 9.71 2.68
C ILE A 119 2.07 9.37 2.87
N ARG A 120 1.79 8.10 3.12
CA ARG A 120 0.46 7.59 3.47
C ARG A 120 0.52 6.85 4.79
N PHE A 121 -0.49 7.09 5.62
CA PHE A 121 -0.68 6.40 6.89
C PHE A 121 -1.86 5.45 6.80
N GLN A 122 -1.64 4.23 7.27
CA GLN A 122 -2.62 3.15 7.30
C GLN A 122 -2.58 2.48 8.67
N THR A 123 -3.65 1.79 9.04
CA THR A 123 -3.68 1.01 10.28
C THR A 123 -4.34 -0.34 10.05
N THR A 124 -3.89 -1.36 10.76
CA THR A 124 -4.45 -2.71 10.69
C THR A 124 -4.72 -3.25 12.08
N PHE A 125 -5.74 -4.09 12.16
CA PHE A 125 -6.11 -4.83 13.36
C PHE A 125 -5.91 -6.31 13.06
N ILE A 126 -4.84 -6.88 13.62
CA ILE A 126 -4.45 -8.26 13.44
C ILE A 126 -5.12 -9.12 14.50
N PRO A 127 -5.88 -10.16 14.10
CA PRO A 127 -6.39 -11.14 15.04
C PRO A 127 -5.21 -11.93 15.59
N VAL A 128 -5.07 -11.94 16.91
CA VAL A 128 -4.02 -12.69 17.60
C VAL A 128 -4.62 -13.74 18.52
N ASP A 129 -4.03 -14.93 18.49
CA ASP A 129 -4.39 -16.06 19.33
C ASP A 129 -3.18 -16.50 20.16
N GLY A 130 -3.42 -17.04 21.35
CA GLY A 130 -2.35 -17.57 22.20
C GLY A 130 -2.82 -18.00 23.59
N PRO A 131 -2.53 -19.24 24.02
CA PRO A 131 -2.91 -19.74 25.35
C PRO A 131 -2.11 -19.07 26.49
N ASP A 132 -0.89 -18.59 26.21
CA ASP A 132 0.09 -18.19 27.22
C ASP A 132 0.24 -16.66 27.42
N GLY A 133 -0.85 -15.92 27.22
CA GLY A 133 -0.93 -14.51 27.65
C GLY A 133 -0.58 -13.45 26.60
N CYS A 134 0.33 -13.71 25.65
CA CYS A 134 0.61 -12.79 24.53
C CYS A 134 0.22 -13.42 23.19
N GLY A 135 -0.93 -13.02 22.64
CA GLY A 135 -1.34 -13.50 21.32
C GLY A 135 -0.38 -13.01 20.24
N LYS A 136 -0.13 -13.84 19.22
CA LYS A 136 0.73 -13.44 18.09
C LYS A 136 0.28 -13.99 16.74
N LEU A 137 0.68 -13.32 15.67
CA LEU A 137 0.46 -13.74 14.29
C LEU A 137 1.68 -13.39 13.43
N GLU A 138 2.12 -14.32 12.60
CA GLU A 138 3.13 -14.08 11.57
C GLU A 138 2.49 -13.70 10.23
N PHE A 139 3.09 -12.75 9.53
CA PHE A 139 2.58 -12.20 8.27
C PHE A 139 3.71 -11.66 7.38
N ALA A 140 3.38 -11.37 6.13
CA ALA A 140 4.24 -10.65 5.21
C ALA A 140 3.40 -9.67 4.39
N THR A 141 4.05 -8.59 3.96
CA THR A 141 3.51 -7.70 2.94
C THR A 141 3.86 -8.25 1.57
N GLU A 142 2.90 -8.29 0.66
CA GLU A 142 3.10 -8.67 -0.73
C GLU A 142 2.96 -7.42 -1.60
N ALA A 143 3.91 -7.18 -2.51
CA ALA A 143 3.90 -6.08 -3.45
C ALA A 143 3.86 -6.60 -4.89
N TYR A 144 2.98 -6.03 -5.71
CA TYR A 144 2.89 -6.29 -7.14
C TYR A 144 3.02 -4.96 -7.88
N ASN A 145 4.15 -4.72 -8.53
CA ASN A 145 4.35 -3.52 -9.34
C ASN A 145 4.02 -3.82 -10.81
N TYR A 146 3.05 -3.11 -11.38
CA TYR A 146 2.55 -3.33 -12.74
C TYR A 146 3.59 -3.02 -13.83
N ASN A 147 4.60 -2.22 -13.49
CA ASN A 147 5.61 -1.73 -14.42
C ASN A 147 6.93 -2.51 -14.30
N THR A 148 7.02 -3.49 -13.40
CA THR A 148 8.16 -4.40 -13.26
C THR A 148 7.90 -5.71 -13.99
N MET A 149 8.52 -5.86 -15.16
CA MET A 149 8.34 -7.04 -16.02
C MET A 149 9.52 -8.03 -15.94
N ASP A 150 10.65 -7.62 -15.36
CA ASP A 150 11.87 -8.40 -15.22
C ASP A 150 12.49 -8.14 -13.83
N ASP A 151 12.94 -9.21 -13.16
CA ASP A 151 13.63 -9.13 -11.87
C ASP A 151 15.00 -8.44 -12.01
N ALA A 152 15.60 -8.41 -13.20
CA ALA A 152 16.86 -7.69 -13.45
C ALA A 152 16.66 -6.18 -13.72
N ASP A 153 15.42 -5.74 -13.96
CA ASP A 153 15.08 -4.36 -14.30
C ASP A 153 13.87 -3.85 -13.47
N PRO A 154 13.99 -3.84 -12.12
CA PRO A 154 12.91 -3.47 -11.23
C PRO A 154 12.52 -2.00 -11.36
N ARG A 155 11.23 -1.70 -11.16
CA ARG A 155 10.75 -0.32 -11.14
C ARG A 155 11.11 0.40 -9.84
N ASN A 156 11.09 -0.30 -8.71
CA ASN A 156 11.48 0.26 -7.42
C ASN A 156 12.48 -0.62 -6.68
N LEU A 157 13.38 0.04 -5.95
CA LEU A 157 13.99 -0.53 -4.78
C LEU A 157 13.04 -0.33 -3.60
N VAL A 158 12.88 -1.34 -2.76
CA VAL A 158 11.93 -1.34 -1.64
C VAL A 158 12.69 -1.45 -0.33
N LEU A 159 12.51 -0.47 0.56
CA LEU A 159 13.05 -0.51 1.92
C LEU A 159 11.92 -0.89 2.87
N LEU A 160 12.07 -2.04 3.53
CA LEU A 160 11.14 -2.49 4.56
C LEU A 160 11.73 -2.16 5.94
N CYS A 161 11.09 -1.25 6.66
CA CYS A 161 11.63 -0.64 7.87
C CYS A 161 10.77 -0.98 9.09
N THR A 162 11.40 -1.50 10.14
CA THR A 162 10.81 -1.68 11.48
C THR A 162 11.74 -1.10 12.54
N SER A 163 11.37 -1.12 13.81
CA SER A 163 12.31 -0.74 14.87
C SER A 163 13.43 -1.77 15.11
N GLN A 164 13.41 -2.93 14.43
CA GLN A 164 14.52 -3.89 14.39
C GLN A 164 15.47 -3.69 13.20
N GLY A 165 15.28 -2.65 12.40
CA GLY A 165 16.18 -2.30 11.31
C GLY A 165 15.46 -2.11 9.98
N MET A 166 16.27 -2.02 8.93
CA MET A 166 15.84 -1.84 7.56
C MET A 166 16.30 -3.04 6.73
N ALA A 167 15.40 -3.58 5.91
CA ALA A 167 15.69 -4.60 4.91
C ALA A 167 15.58 -4.01 3.50
N VAL A 168 16.68 -3.99 2.77
CA VAL A 168 16.76 -3.56 1.36
C VAL A 168 16.38 -4.72 0.44
N GLN A 169 15.35 -4.50 -0.37
CA GLN A 169 14.76 -5.45 -1.33
C GLN A 169 14.44 -4.70 -2.64
N GLN A 170 13.91 -5.40 -3.63
CA GLN A 170 13.47 -4.81 -4.90
C GLN A 170 12.13 -5.38 -5.31
N ASP A 171 11.43 -4.65 -6.16
CA ASP A 171 10.35 -5.23 -6.94
C ASP A 171 10.89 -6.34 -7.86
N GLY A 172 9.96 -7.10 -8.40
CA GLY A 172 10.26 -8.02 -9.48
C GLY A 172 8.99 -8.42 -10.21
N ARG A 173 9.13 -9.29 -11.19
CA ARG A 173 8.02 -9.82 -11.97
C ARG A 173 7.05 -10.54 -11.05
N GLY A 174 5.78 -10.16 -11.16
CA GLY A 174 4.70 -10.73 -10.38
C GLY A 174 4.69 -10.24 -8.93
N THR A 175 3.91 -10.92 -8.09
CA THR A 175 3.81 -10.57 -6.67
C THR A 175 5.07 -11.03 -5.93
N LYS A 176 5.70 -10.13 -5.18
CA LYS A 176 6.83 -10.43 -4.32
C LYS A 176 6.44 -10.25 -2.86
N LYS A 177 6.80 -11.23 -2.02
CA LYS A 177 6.72 -11.09 -0.55
C LYS A 177 7.92 -10.29 -0.07
N LEU A 178 7.65 -9.34 0.82
CA LEU A 178 8.65 -8.53 1.51
C LEU A 178 8.92 -9.14 2.87
N PHE A 179 10.17 -9.49 3.12
CA PHE A 179 10.62 -10.10 4.37
C PHE A 179 11.56 -9.15 5.12
N HIS A 180 11.68 -9.33 6.43
CA HIS A 180 12.76 -8.68 7.17
C HIS A 180 14.05 -9.49 7.01
N HIS A 181 15.20 -8.84 7.07
CA HIS A 181 16.49 -9.53 6.91
C HIS A 181 17.26 -9.62 8.23
N ALA A 182 18.13 -10.63 8.31
CA ALA A 182 19.29 -10.66 9.18
C ALA A 182 20.46 -11.23 8.38
N VAL A 183 21.68 -10.84 8.75
CA VAL A 183 22.91 -11.38 8.15
C VAL A 183 23.65 -12.10 9.26
N ASP A 184 24.04 -13.35 9.01
CA ASP A 184 24.83 -14.14 9.97
C ASP A 184 26.33 -13.82 9.88
N ASP A 185 27.14 -14.42 10.75
CA ASP A 185 28.60 -14.22 10.78
C ASP A 185 29.31 -14.72 9.50
N SER A 186 28.63 -15.53 8.67
CA SER A 186 29.14 -16.03 7.40
C SER A 186 28.76 -15.14 6.20
N GLY A 187 27.98 -14.08 6.44
CA GLY A 187 27.47 -13.17 5.40
C GLY A 187 26.24 -13.69 4.68
N VAL A 188 25.60 -14.77 5.16
CA VAL A 188 24.37 -15.32 4.57
C VAL A 188 23.19 -14.46 5.00
N ILE A 189 22.35 -14.09 4.02
CA ILE A 189 21.16 -13.28 4.26
C ILE A 189 19.99 -14.22 4.57
N HIS A 190 19.46 -14.11 5.78
CA HIS A 190 18.25 -14.83 6.22
C HIS A 190 17.04 -13.92 6.11
N ARG A 191 15.96 -14.41 5.53
CA ARG A 191 14.69 -13.70 5.40
C ARG A 191 13.71 -14.21 6.45
N TYR A 192 13.03 -13.30 7.13
CA TYR A 192 12.11 -13.60 8.23
C TYR A 192 10.72 -13.07 7.92
N TRP A 193 9.71 -13.84 8.33
CA TRP A 193 8.36 -13.34 8.47
C TRP A 193 8.33 -12.17 9.46
N LEU A 194 7.36 -11.28 9.29
CA LEU A 194 7.02 -10.32 10.33
C LEU A 194 6.11 -11.01 11.35
N GLU A 195 6.24 -10.66 12.61
CA GLU A 195 5.38 -11.13 13.69
C GLU A 195 4.78 -9.93 14.40
N ALA A 196 3.46 -9.92 14.54
CA ALA A 196 2.72 -9.00 15.39
C ALA A 196 2.37 -9.71 16.70
N GLU A 197 2.80 -9.13 17.82
CA GLU A 197 2.52 -9.63 19.18
C GLU A 197 1.72 -8.60 19.98
N GLU A 198 0.75 -9.05 20.77
CA GLU A 198 0.01 -8.20 21.72
C GLU A 198 0.95 -7.45 22.69
N SER A 199 0.63 -6.19 23.01
CA SER A 199 1.36 -5.41 24.01
C SER A 199 0.44 -4.82 25.09
N ARG A 200 1.03 -4.13 26.07
CA ARG A 200 0.30 -3.40 27.11
C ARG A 200 -0.06 -1.97 26.71
N HIS A 201 0.39 -1.50 25.54
CA HIS A 201 0.11 -0.16 25.07
C HIS A 201 -1.24 -0.10 24.35
N HIS A 202 -2.00 0.97 24.59
CA HIS A 202 -3.28 1.19 23.94
C HIS A 202 -3.13 1.45 22.44
N VAL A 203 -4.25 1.36 21.72
CA VAL A 203 -4.34 1.72 20.30
C VAL A 203 -4.23 3.23 20.13
N GLY A 204 -3.37 3.66 19.20
CA GLY A 204 -3.11 5.08 18.90
C GLY A 204 -1.99 5.70 19.73
N GLY A 205 -1.32 6.72 19.17
CA GLY A 205 -0.26 7.46 19.85
C GLY A 205 1.10 6.77 19.89
N GLU A 206 2.03 7.31 20.68
CA GLU A 206 3.38 6.78 20.86
C GLU A 206 3.46 5.68 21.93
N GLN A 207 4.41 4.76 21.80
CA GLN A 207 4.70 3.69 22.74
C GLN A 207 6.03 3.96 23.46
N ARG A 208 5.98 4.66 24.59
CA ARG A 208 7.14 4.86 25.47
C ARG A 208 7.28 3.68 26.43
N GLU A 209 8.34 2.89 26.26
CA GLU A 209 8.62 1.74 27.10
C GLU A 209 9.50 2.12 28.29
N THR A 210 9.31 1.47 29.44
CA THR A 210 10.28 1.54 30.55
C THR A 210 11.55 0.75 30.21
N ALA A 211 12.61 0.95 31.02
CA ALA A 211 13.86 0.21 30.85
C ALA A 211 13.65 -1.31 31.05
N GLU A 212 12.76 -1.68 31.98
CA GLU A 212 12.41 -3.07 32.28
C GLU A 212 11.63 -3.70 31.12
N GLU A 213 10.62 -3.00 30.58
CA GLU A 213 9.85 -3.46 29.42
C GLU A 213 10.76 -3.70 28.21
N ARG A 214 11.67 -2.74 27.96
CA ARG A 214 12.67 -2.84 26.90
C ARG A 214 13.60 -4.04 27.12
N ALA A 215 14.11 -4.25 28.33
CA ALA A 215 14.98 -5.39 28.64
C ALA A 215 14.28 -6.73 28.45
N VAL A 216 13.01 -6.85 28.88
CA VAL A 216 12.19 -8.05 28.69
C VAL A 216 11.92 -8.31 27.21
N ALA A 217 11.61 -7.28 26.43
CA ALA A 217 11.42 -7.40 24.98
C ALA A 217 12.70 -7.86 24.27
N LEU A 218 13.86 -7.26 24.60
CA LEU A 218 15.16 -7.63 24.03
C LEU A 218 15.56 -9.07 24.37
N ALA A 219 15.36 -9.50 25.62
CA ALA A 219 15.64 -10.88 26.03
C ALA A 219 14.82 -11.91 25.25
N ARG A 220 13.66 -11.52 24.73
CA ARG A 220 12.77 -12.34 23.89
C ARG A 220 13.03 -12.16 22.38
N GLY A 221 14.04 -11.38 21.99
CA GLY A 221 14.35 -11.06 20.60
C GLY A 221 13.32 -10.15 19.92
N LYS A 222 12.50 -9.44 20.69
CA LYS A 222 11.42 -8.60 20.17
C LYS A 222 11.88 -7.17 19.89
N ALA A 223 11.16 -6.53 18.98
CA ALA A 223 11.34 -5.12 18.66
C ALA A 223 11.11 -4.24 19.87
N THR A 224 11.91 -3.20 20.08
CA THR A 224 11.68 -2.18 21.11
C THR A 224 11.23 -0.89 20.45
N SER A 225 10.58 0.01 21.19
CA SER A 225 10.19 1.30 20.64
C SER A 225 11.42 2.12 20.24
N SER A 226 11.31 2.77 19.09
CA SER A 226 12.35 3.59 18.51
C SER A 226 11.71 4.76 17.76
N VAL A 227 12.51 5.79 17.47
CA VAL A 227 12.09 6.87 16.58
C VAL A 227 12.12 6.33 15.15
N ILE A 228 10.95 6.18 14.55
CA ILE A 228 10.76 5.67 13.19
C ILE A 228 9.59 6.41 12.53
N GLY A 229 9.75 6.77 11.26
CA GLY A 229 8.80 7.61 10.52
C GLY A 229 8.96 9.10 10.82
N THR A 230 7.87 9.86 10.79
CA THR A 230 7.92 11.32 11.00
C THR A 230 8.12 11.67 12.47
N ARG A 231 8.58 12.88 12.77
CA ARG A 231 8.73 13.37 14.15
C ARG A 231 7.44 13.24 14.98
N ALA A 232 6.29 13.46 14.35
CA ALA A 232 4.98 13.39 15.01
C ALA A 232 4.58 11.97 15.44
N MET A 233 5.21 10.93 14.88
CA MET A 233 4.95 9.55 15.29
C MET A 233 5.51 9.24 16.69
N GLY A 234 6.49 9.99 17.17
CA GLY A 234 7.14 9.71 18.45
C GLY A 234 7.90 8.38 18.43
N GLN A 235 7.97 7.70 19.57
CA GLN A 235 8.57 6.38 19.67
C GLN A 235 7.53 5.29 19.37
N ARG A 236 7.84 4.36 18.47
CA ARG A 236 6.93 3.26 18.11
C ARG A 236 7.67 1.94 17.92
N PHE A 237 6.99 0.85 18.24
CA PHE A 237 7.37 -0.53 17.86
C PHE A 237 6.33 -1.18 16.96
N ASN A 238 5.19 -0.51 16.74
CA ASN A 238 4.03 -1.05 16.05
C ASN A 238 3.93 -0.59 14.60
N VAL A 239 5.07 -0.25 14.01
CA VAL A 239 5.16 0.35 12.69
C VAL A 239 5.91 -0.58 11.75
N LEU A 240 5.33 -0.79 10.57
CA LEU A 240 6.04 -1.20 9.37
C LEU A 240 6.00 -0.03 8.40
N MET A 241 7.17 0.44 7.98
CA MET A 241 7.28 1.47 6.96
C MET A 241 7.89 0.88 5.70
N THR A 242 7.17 0.96 4.59
CA THR A 242 7.65 0.55 3.27
C THR A 242 7.97 1.79 2.46
N ILE A 243 9.19 1.89 1.95
CA ILE A 243 9.66 3.02 1.16
C ILE A 243 9.98 2.53 -0.24
N GLN A 244 9.29 3.06 -1.25
CA GLN A 244 9.59 2.80 -2.65
C GLN A 244 10.52 3.89 -3.18
N VAL A 245 11.74 3.49 -3.56
CA VAL A 245 12.75 4.34 -4.19
C VAL A 245 12.73 4.05 -5.69
N PRO A 246 12.19 4.95 -6.53
CA PRO A 246 11.98 4.65 -7.93
C PRO A 246 13.30 4.56 -8.69
N LEU A 247 13.44 3.52 -9.51
CA LEU A 247 14.65 3.24 -10.26
C LEU A 247 14.48 3.54 -11.75
N GLN A 248 15.59 3.91 -12.37
CA GLN A 248 15.69 4.04 -13.81
C GLN A 248 15.76 2.65 -14.43
N GLN A 249 14.69 2.26 -15.12
CA GLN A 249 14.68 1.04 -15.92
C GLN A 249 15.51 1.18 -17.20
N SER A 250 16.04 0.06 -17.68
CA SER A 250 16.75 -0.04 -18.93
C SER A 250 15.81 0.31 -20.09
N ARG A 251 16.25 1.18 -21.01
CA ARG A 251 15.44 1.51 -22.19
C ARG A 251 15.14 0.22 -22.95
N ARG A 252 13.85 -0.10 -23.10
CA ARG A 252 13.43 -1.19 -23.97
C ARG A 252 14.00 -0.92 -25.38
N PRO A 253 14.68 -1.88 -26.02
CA PRO A 253 14.94 -1.75 -27.44
C PRO A 253 13.59 -1.56 -28.13
N PRO A 254 13.46 -0.63 -29.10
CA PRO A 254 12.22 -0.44 -29.81
C PRO A 254 11.79 -1.81 -30.34
N GLN A 255 10.57 -2.25 -29.97
CA GLN A 255 10.01 -3.45 -30.57
C GLN A 255 10.12 -3.25 -32.07
N ARG A 256 10.93 -4.08 -32.73
CA ARG A 256 10.97 -4.14 -34.19
C ARG A 256 9.54 -4.45 -34.59
N LYS A 257 8.81 -3.42 -35.03
CA LYS A 257 7.57 -3.60 -35.79
C LYS A 257 7.98 -4.53 -36.91
N CYS A 258 7.57 -5.79 -36.83
CA CYS A 258 7.81 -6.75 -37.88
C CYS A 258 6.91 -6.31 -39.04
N TRP A 259 7.37 -5.30 -39.77
CA TRP A 259 6.94 -4.97 -41.11
C TRP A 259 7.53 -6.06 -42.01
N GLY A 260 6.79 -7.15 -42.14
CA GLY A 260 6.95 -8.18 -43.15
C GLY A 260 5.58 -8.83 -43.27
N GLY A 261 4.74 -8.55 -44.26
CA GLY A 261 5.09 -8.32 -45.66
C GLY A 261 5.11 -9.66 -46.39
N LEU A 262 3.95 -10.29 -46.56
CA LEU A 262 3.62 -11.11 -47.73
C LEU A 262 2.13 -11.49 -47.71
N MET A 263 1.28 -10.75 -48.44
CA MET A 263 0.06 -11.26 -49.07
C MET A 263 -0.61 -10.14 -49.87
N GLN A 264 -0.19 -10.01 -51.12
CA GLN A 264 -1.04 -9.93 -52.32
C GLN A 264 -0.11 -9.94 -53.54
N PRO A 265 -0.53 -10.40 -54.75
CA PRO A 265 -1.92 -10.42 -55.23
C PRO A 265 -2.36 -11.72 -55.97
N LEU A 266 -3.66 -12.03 -55.97
CA LEU A 266 -4.36 -12.47 -57.20
C LEU A 266 -5.90 -12.40 -57.09
N ILE A 267 -6.47 -11.41 -57.79
CA ILE A 267 -7.65 -11.39 -58.68
C ILE A 267 -8.98 -12.02 -58.19
N GLY A 268 -10.03 -11.18 -58.20
CA GLY A 268 -11.42 -11.59 -58.37
C GLY A 268 -12.41 -10.42 -58.26
N LEU A 269 -12.82 -9.84 -59.39
CA LEU A 269 -13.89 -8.86 -59.51
C LEU A 269 -15.19 -9.33 -58.83
N THR A 270 -15.90 -8.44 -58.13
CA THR A 270 -17.28 -8.02 -58.49
C THR A 270 -17.63 -6.71 -57.82
N SER A 271 -18.13 -5.78 -58.64
CA SER A 271 -18.76 -4.51 -58.30
C SER A 271 -19.94 -4.63 -57.35
N GLY A 272 -20.02 -3.74 -56.35
CA GLY A 272 -21.19 -3.57 -55.49
C GLY A 272 -21.09 -2.28 -54.70
N SER A 273 -21.66 -1.21 -55.24
CA SER A 273 -21.84 0.10 -54.63
C SER A 273 -22.67 0.01 -53.35
N GLY A 274 -22.15 0.54 -52.24
CA GLY A 274 -22.90 0.74 -51.00
C GLY A 274 -22.28 1.87 -50.19
N GLN A 275 -22.75 3.09 -50.43
CA GLN A 275 -22.54 4.22 -49.51
C GLN A 275 -23.33 3.95 -48.24
N VAL A 276 -22.68 4.03 -47.08
CA VAL A 276 -23.38 4.18 -45.79
C VAL A 276 -22.88 5.47 -45.16
N ALA A 277 -23.81 6.42 -45.06
CA ALA A 277 -23.63 7.72 -44.46
C ALA A 277 -23.46 7.59 -42.93
N MET A 278 -22.57 8.41 -42.37
CA MET A 278 -22.59 8.74 -40.94
C MET A 278 -23.87 9.53 -40.66
N GLU A 279 -24.71 9.01 -39.76
CA GLU A 279 -25.82 9.75 -39.19
C GLU A 279 -25.46 10.14 -37.76
N ALA A 280 -25.34 11.45 -37.55
CA ALA A 280 -25.16 12.06 -36.25
C ALA A 280 -26.56 12.18 -35.60
N CYS A 281 -26.77 11.54 -34.46
CA CYS A 281 -27.97 11.77 -33.66
C CYS A 281 -27.67 12.80 -32.57
N SER A 282 -28.37 13.92 -32.74
CA SER A 282 -28.43 15.09 -31.87
C SER A 282 -29.00 14.78 -30.50
N ALA A 283 -28.50 15.49 -29.50
CA ALA A 283 -29.11 15.64 -28.19
C ALA A 283 -30.37 16.50 -28.29
N SER A 284 -31.50 15.99 -27.79
CA SER A 284 -32.64 16.80 -27.40
C SER A 284 -33.51 16.05 -26.40
N ASP A 285 -33.79 16.74 -25.30
CA ASP A 285 -35.05 16.75 -24.57
C ASP A 285 -35.49 15.47 -23.85
N LEU A 286 -35.26 15.41 -22.54
CA LEU A 286 -36.22 14.79 -21.63
C LEU A 286 -36.40 15.62 -20.35
N ASP A 287 -37.55 16.28 -20.38
CA ASP A 287 -38.40 16.89 -19.36
C ASP A 287 -38.35 16.26 -17.96
N TRP A 288 -38.38 17.12 -16.94
CA TRP A 288 -38.48 16.78 -15.52
C TRP A 288 -39.81 17.28 -14.95
N GLU A 289 -40.88 16.50 -15.10
CA GLU A 289 -42.14 16.77 -14.39
C GLU A 289 -42.50 15.64 -13.41
N LEU A 290 -42.52 16.03 -12.14
CA LEU A 290 -43.51 15.73 -11.09
C LEU A 290 -44.46 14.54 -11.33
N LEU A 291 -44.45 13.56 -10.41
CA LEU A 291 -45.70 13.01 -9.85
C LEU A 291 -45.48 12.49 -8.41
N GLU A 292 -46.53 12.71 -7.63
CA GLU A 292 -46.64 12.70 -6.17
C GLU A 292 -46.97 11.30 -5.59
N ASP A 293 -46.71 11.20 -4.29
CA ASP A 293 -47.25 10.31 -3.23
C ASP A 293 -48.33 9.27 -3.60
N GLU A 294 -48.15 8.03 -3.14
CA GLU A 294 -49.20 7.29 -2.41
C GLU A 294 -48.57 6.34 -1.36
N GLU A 295 -49.04 6.48 -0.11
CA GLU A 295 -48.78 5.62 1.03
C GLU A 295 -49.47 4.27 0.86
N ASP A 296 -48.81 3.17 1.22
CA ASP A 296 -49.52 1.92 1.48
C ASP A 296 -49.04 1.25 2.77
N THR A 297 -49.99 1.17 3.70
CA THR A 297 -49.84 0.68 5.07
C THR A 297 -50.15 -0.81 5.09
N PHE A 298 -49.14 -1.66 5.30
CA PHE A 298 -49.37 -3.10 5.45
C PHE A 298 -48.94 -3.61 6.84
N CYS A 299 -49.94 -4.07 7.60
CA CYS A 299 -49.84 -4.60 8.96
C CYS A 299 -49.05 -5.93 8.99
N VAL A 300 -47.89 -5.95 9.65
CA VAL A 300 -47.16 -7.19 9.95
C VAL A 300 -47.50 -7.67 11.36
N SER A 301 -48.07 -8.88 11.46
CA SER A 301 -48.46 -9.51 12.71
C SER A 301 -47.29 -9.80 13.64
N GLU A 302 -47.45 -9.52 14.93
CA GLU A 302 -46.44 -9.64 16.01
C GLU A 302 -45.98 -11.08 16.35
N ARG A 303 -46.25 -12.09 15.53
CA ARG A 303 -45.96 -13.51 15.86
C ARG A 303 -44.74 -14.13 15.17
N ASP A 304 -44.04 -13.41 14.31
CA ASP A 304 -42.83 -13.91 13.63
C ASP A 304 -41.51 -13.31 14.17
N ARG A 305 -41.53 -12.71 15.37
CA ARG A 305 -40.36 -12.05 15.96
C ARG A 305 -39.32 -12.97 16.63
N ASP A 306 -39.59 -14.27 16.79
CA ASP A 306 -38.79 -15.12 17.70
C ASP A 306 -37.93 -16.22 17.06
N CYS A 307 -37.87 -16.33 15.73
CA CYS A 307 -37.09 -17.39 15.06
C CYS A 307 -35.86 -16.91 14.25
N CYS A 308 -35.61 -15.59 14.16
CA CYS A 308 -34.38 -15.05 13.56
C CYS A 308 -33.18 -15.17 14.53
N ARG A 309 -32.72 -16.40 14.66
CA ARG A 309 -31.43 -16.82 15.21
C ARG A 309 -30.29 -15.88 14.80
N GLN A 310 -29.85 -15.08 15.77
CA GLN A 310 -28.45 -14.97 16.16
C GLN A 310 -27.45 -14.82 15.00
N SER A 311 -27.43 -13.66 14.33
CA SER A 311 -26.12 -13.12 13.97
C SER A 311 -25.38 -12.97 15.30
N ARG A 312 -24.35 -13.78 15.55
CA ARG A 312 -23.54 -13.63 16.76
C ARG A 312 -23.06 -12.18 16.74
N ARG A 313 -23.63 -11.33 17.61
CA ARG A 313 -23.13 -9.98 17.84
C ARG A 313 -21.62 -10.13 18.01
N LYS A 314 -20.85 -9.58 17.09
CA LYS A 314 -19.38 -9.67 17.16
C LYS A 314 -19.00 -9.00 18.47
N VAL A 315 -18.56 -9.81 19.43
CA VAL A 315 -18.22 -9.32 20.76
C VAL A 315 -16.94 -8.50 20.62
N PRO A 316 -16.90 -7.27 21.16
CA PRO A 316 -15.66 -6.50 21.21
C PRO A 316 -14.58 -7.31 21.93
N GLY A 317 -13.43 -7.45 21.28
CA GLY A 317 -12.22 -8.03 21.86
C GLY A 317 -11.38 -6.98 22.58
N HIS A 318 -10.24 -7.41 23.09
CA HIS A 318 -9.21 -6.53 23.63
C HIS A 318 -8.28 -6.09 22.49
N SER A 319 -8.13 -4.78 22.27
CA SER A 319 -7.19 -4.23 21.28
C SER A 319 -6.01 -3.54 21.96
N SER A 320 -4.81 -3.70 21.39
CA SER A 320 -3.59 -3.01 21.84
C SER A 320 -2.70 -2.67 20.65
N ALA A 321 -1.71 -1.79 20.84
CA ALA A 321 -0.64 -1.64 19.84
C ALA A 321 0.11 -2.97 19.70
N ALA A 322 0.28 -3.47 18.47
CA ALA A 322 1.00 -4.70 18.22
C ALA A 322 2.50 -4.46 18.13
N ARG A 323 3.31 -5.26 18.80
CA ARG A 323 4.75 -5.26 18.64
C ARG A 323 5.13 -5.97 17.34
N VAL A 324 5.65 -5.22 16.36
CA VAL A 324 6.07 -5.76 15.06
C VAL A 324 7.54 -6.12 15.12
N SER A 325 7.84 -7.41 15.06
CA SER A 325 9.20 -7.97 15.14
C SER A 325 9.49 -8.94 13.99
N ARG A 326 10.73 -9.39 13.88
CA ARG A 326 11.10 -10.60 13.15
C ARG A 326 10.45 -11.80 13.83
N GLY A 327 9.72 -12.58 13.05
CA GLY A 327 9.21 -13.88 13.41
C GLY A 327 10.21 -14.98 13.06
N SER A 328 9.67 -16.10 12.60
CA SER A 328 10.40 -17.25 12.12
C SER A 328 11.08 -16.98 10.78
N GLU A 329 12.18 -17.70 10.57
CA GLU A 329 12.90 -17.72 9.31
C GLU A 329 12.04 -18.32 8.21
N HIS A 330 12.08 -17.68 7.04
CA HIS A 330 11.45 -18.16 5.82
C HIS A 330 12.44 -18.99 5.00
N ASP A 331 13.58 -18.40 4.67
CA ASP A 331 14.67 -18.99 3.88
C ASP A 331 15.94 -18.12 3.90
N THR A 332 16.94 -18.52 3.12
CA THR A 332 18.13 -17.73 2.81
C THR A 332 18.03 -17.12 1.41
N TRP A 333 18.66 -15.97 1.21
CA TRP A 333 18.53 -15.18 -0.02
C TRP A 333 19.89 -14.72 -0.56
N SER A 334 20.06 -14.78 -1.89
CA SER A 334 21.30 -14.43 -2.59
C SER A 334 21.51 -12.92 -2.79
N GLY A 335 20.59 -12.09 -2.31
CA GLY A 335 20.61 -10.65 -2.54
C GLY A 335 19.92 -10.20 -3.83
N LEU A 336 20.04 -8.91 -4.10
CA LEU A 336 19.41 -8.20 -5.21
C LEU A 336 19.97 -8.66 -6.55
N THR A 337 19.09 -8.70 -7.55
CA THR A 337 19.47 -8.87 -8.95
C THR A 337 19.98 -7.53 -9.52
N ALA A 338 19.35 -6.41 -9.14
CA ALA A 338 19.71 -5.07 -9.57
C ALA A 338 20.84 -4.48 -8.70
N LYS A 339 22.10 -4.82 -9.03
CA LYS A 339 23.28 -4.41 -8.25
C LYS A 339 23.73 -2.96 -8.49
N SER A 340 23.51 -2.45 -9.70
CA SER A 340 23.92 -1.11 -10.14
C SER A 340 22.70 -0.20 -10.35
N ALA A 341 21.88 -0.09 -9.31
CA ALA A 341 20.67 0.71 -9.32
C ALA A 341 20.98 2.19 -9.57
N LYS A 342 20.14 2.85 -10.37
CA LYS A 342 20.17 4.30 -10.60
C LYS A 342 18.82 4.90 -10.28
N ARG A 343 18.81 6.07 -9.66
CA ARG A 343 17.60 6.77 -9.28
C ARG A 343 16.82 7.23 -10.53
N ASN A 344 15.51 7.04 -10.54
CA ASN A 344 14.66 7.65 -11.56
C ASN A 344 14.72 9.19 -11.44
N PRO A 345 14.97 9.94 -12.53
CA PRO A 345 15.16 11.40 -12.48
C PRO A 345 13.88 12.22 -12.27
N SER A 346 12.68 11.65 -12.43
CA SER A 346 11.41 12.39 -12.30
C SER A 346 10.49 11.89 -11.19
N GLU A 347 10.68 10.67 -10.71
CA GLU A 347 9.78 10.05 -9.73
C GLU A 347 10.26 10.24 -8.28
N HIS A 348 9.36 10.76 -7.47
CA HIS A 348 9.58 11.02 -6.04
C HIS A 348 9.53 9.74 -5.21
N VAL A 349 10.20 9.74 -4.05
CA VAL A 349 10.07 8.63 -3.08
C VAL A 349 8.66 8.61 -2.52
N THR A 350 8.09 7.42 -2.36
CA THR A 350 6.82 7.24 -1.65
C THR A 350 7.00 6.38 -0.41
N ILE A 351 6.27 6.75 0.64
CA ILE A 351 6.40 6.16 1.97
C ILE A 351 5.03 5.68 2.41
N THR A 352 4.89 4.39 2.67
CA THR A 352 3.70 3.80 3.27
C THR A 352 4.02 3.41 4.71
N VAL A 353 3.33 4.03 5.67
CA VAL A 353 3.43 3.71 7.10
C VAL A 353 2.19 2.94 7.51
N VAL A 354 2.37 1.68 7.92
CA VAL A 354 1.29 0.85 8.45
C VAL A 354 1.49 0.67 9.95
N ILE A 355 0.47 1.08 10.72
CA ILE A 355 0.40 0.94 12.17
C ILE A 355 -0.36 -0.35 12.50
N TYR A 356 0.26 -1.24 13.29
CA TYR A 356 -0.31 -2.53 13.63
C TYR A 356 -0.90 -2.52 15.03
N ASN A 357 -2.12 -3.04 15.14
CA ASN A 357 -2.81 -3.25 16.41
C ASN A 357 -3.18 -4.73 16.52
N ALA A 358 -3.05 -5.29 17.71
CA ALA A 358 -3.43 -6.67 18.00
C ALA A 358 -4.87 -6.68 18.52
N VAL A 359 -5.66 -7.68 18.14
CA VAL A 359 -7.02 -7.89 18.65
C VAL A 359 -7.17 -9.32 19.14
N LYS A 360 -7.54 -9.47 20.40
CA LYS A 360 -7.73 -10.78 21.05
C LYS A 360 -9.19 -10.99 21.44
N GLY A 361 -9.71 -12.19 21.14
CA GLY A 361 -11.01 -12.64 21.64
C GLY A 361 -12.24 -11.94 21.03
N GLY A 362 -12.10 -11.28 19.88
CA GLY A 362 -13.22 -10.56 19.26
C GLY A 362 -12.82 -9.66 18.10
N VAL A 363 -13.58 -8.59 17.91
CA VAL A 363 -13.27 -7.51 16.96
C VAL A 363 -12.83 -6.24 17.69
N PRO A 364 -12.14 -5.28 17.03
CA PRO A 364 -11.84 -3.99 17.63
C PRO A 364 -13.10 -3.33 18.20
N SER A 365 -12.99 -2.69 19.36
CA SER A 365 -14.06 -1.84 19.85
C SER A 365 -14.19 -0.58 18.97
N ALA A 366 -15.35 0.06 18.95
CA ALA A 366 -15.52 1.32 18.24
C ALA A 366 -14.55 2.41 18.78
N GLY A 367 -14.25 2.38 20.08
CA GLY A 367 -13.28 3.28 20.70
C GLY A 367 -11.87 3.08 20.14
N ASP A 368 -11.43 1.83 19.99
CA ASP A 368 -10.11 1.51 19.42
C ASP A 368 -10.00 1.92 17.96
N VAL A 369 -11.05 1.71 17.17
CA VAL A 369 -11.08 2.14 15.76
C VAL A 369 -11.00 3.66 15.67
N MET A 370 -11.77 4.40 16.48
CA MET A 370 -11.68 5.86 16.53
C MET A 370 -10.29 6.33 16.96
N ALA A 371 -9.70 5.73 18.00
CA ALA A 371 -8.36 6.07 18.45
C ALA A 371 -7.30 5.84 17.36
N ALA A 372 -7.42 4.76 16.59
CA ALA A 372 -6.56 4.51 15.44
C ALA A 372 -6.74 5.56 14.34
N ILE A 373 -7.98 5.93 14.00
CA ILE A 373 -8.26 6.96 12.99
C ILE A 373 -7.77 8.35 13.45
N ASP A 374 -8.01 8.71 14.71
CA ASP A 374 -7.54 9.97 15.29
C ASP A 374 -6.01 10.07 15.25
N ASP A 375 -5.31 8.96 15.47
CA ASP A 375 -3.86 8.87 15.31
C ASP A 375 -3.45 9.14 13.85
N LEU A 376 -4.05 8.45 12.87
CA LEU A 376 -3.78 8.69 11.43
C LEU A 376 -4.02 10.17 11.05
N GLU A 377 -5.13 10.74 11.48
CA GLU A 377 -5.51 12.13 11.21
C GLU A 377 -4.58 13.14 11.89
N SER A 378 -4.07 12.81 13.08
CA SER A 378 -3.02 13.60 13.74
C SER A 378 -1.72 13.58 12.95
N LEU A 379 -1.33 12.42 12.42
CA LEU A 379 -0.13 12.27 11.60
C LEU A 379 -0.23 13.05 10.28
N TYR A 380 -1.38 13.01 9.59
CA TYR A 380 -1.59 13.82 8.39
C TYR A 380 -1.54 15.33 8.69
N ARG A 381 -2.10 15.78 9.82
CA ARG A 381 -2.03 17.20 10.25
C ARG A 381 -0.60 17.67 10.55
N ALA A 382 0.31 16.75 10.83
CA ALA A 382 1.71 17.05 11.08
C ALA A 382 2.60 17.02 9.83
N CYS A 383 2.07 16.61 8.68
CA CYS A 383 2.77 16.72 7.40
C CYS A 383 2.87 18.18 6.94
N ALA A 384 3.83 18.47 6.07
CA ALA A 384 4.02 19.83 5.55
C ALA A 384 2.81 20.27 4.70
N GLU A 385 2.30 19.34 3.89
CA GLU A 385 1.07 19.49 3.12
C GLU A 385 0.24 18.20 3.24
N THR A 386 -1.07 18.30 3.11
CA THR A 386 -1.98 17.14 3.03
C THR A 386 -3.11 17.44 2.07
N GLY A 387 -3.62 16.41 1.40
CA GLY A 387 -4.73 16.53 0.47
C GLY A 387 -5.06 15.20 -0.17
N LYS A 388 -5.80 15.26 -1.27
CA LYS A 388 -6.20 14.12 -2.08
C LYS A 388 -5.30 13.98 -3.30
N LEU A 389 -5.07 12.77 -3.79
CA LEU A 389 -4.22 12.52 -4.96
C LEU A 389 -4.64 13.36 -6.20
N ALA A 390 -5.94 13.62 -6.37
CA ALA A 390 -6.45 14.45 -7.45
C ALA A 390 -6.05 15.94 -7.31
N ASP A 391 -5.73 16.42 -6.11
CA ASP A 391 -5.41 17.82 -5.84
C ASP A 391 -4.08 18.21 -6.51
N SER A 392 -3.92 19.50 -6.83
CA SER A 392 -2.73 20.04 -7.49
C SER A 392 -1.46 19.92 -6.63
N THR A 393 -1.60 19.87 -5.30
CA THR A 393 -0.50 19.56 -4.38
C THR A 393 0.24 18.28 -4.76
N PHE A 394 -0.45 17.29 -5.34
CA PHE A 394 0.10 15.99 -5.73
C PHE A 394 0.34 15.87 -7.24
N ASP A 395 0.42 16.98 -7.99
CA ASP A 395 0.78 16.97 -9.42
C ASP A 395 2.14 16.32 -9.68
N PHE A 396 3.06 16.37 -8.71
CA PHE A 396 4.37 15.69 -8.80
C PHE A 396 4.29 14.16 -8.80
N MET A 397 3.15 13.58 -8.43
CA MET A 397 2.87 12.14 -8.49
C MET A 397 2.07 11.74 -9.73
N LYS A 398 1.77 12.69 -10.63
CA LYS A 398 0.88 12.48 -11.76
C LYS A 398 1.60 12.72 -13.08
N GLU A 399 1.35 11.84 -14.04
CA GLU A 399 1.83 12.03 -15.41
C GLU A 399 0.68 11.83 -16.40
N PRO A 400 0.58 12.65 -17.46
CA PRO A 400 -0.34 12.37 -18.57
C PRO A 400 0.02 11.04 -19.21
N LEU A 401 -0.99 10.18 -19.45
CA LEU A 401 -0.77 8.93 -20.17
C LEU A 401 -0.33 9.22 -21.61
N LYS A 402 0.69 8.50 -22.08
CA LYS A 402 1.20 8.66 -23.44
C LYS A 402 0.32 7.90 -24.42
N VAL A 403 0.35 8.29 -25.70
CA VAL A 403 -0.45 7.65 -26.76
C VAL A 403 -0.14 6.14 -26.88
N ASP A 404 1.10 5.73 -26.63
CA ASP A 404 1.47 4.31 -26.60
C ASP A 404 0.76 3.56 -25.46
N ASP A 405 0.58 4.20 -24.29
CA ASP A 405 -0.19 3.65 -23.18
C ASP A 405 -1.67 3.52 -23.56
N MET A 406 -2.20 4.45 -24.37
CA MET A 406 -3.60 4.39 -24.85
C MET A 406 -3.87 3.18 -25.74
N MET A 407 -2.89 2.72 -26.53
CA MET A 407 -3.04 1.51 -27.36
C MET A 407 -3.07 0.23 -26.52
N ASP A 408 -2.21 0.14 -25.49
CA ASP A 408 -2.25 -0.96 -24.51
C ASP A 408 -3.54 -0.95 -23.67
N ILE A 409 -4.09 0.24 -23.40
CA ILE A 409 -5.40 0.42 -22.76
C ILE A 409 -6.53 -0.11 -23.65
N SER A 410 -6.54 0.24 -24.95
CA SER A 410 -7.54 -0.30 -25.88
C SER A 410 -7.45 -1.82 -26.00
N ALA A 411 -6.25 -2.38 -26.01
CA ALA A 411 -6.05 -3.83 -26.01
C ALA A 411 -6.56 -4.48 -24.72
N LYS A 412 -6.31 -3.89 -23.54
CA LYS A 412 -6.81 -4.43 -22.27
C LYS A 412 -8.33 -4.30 -22.10
N LEU A 413 -8.93 -3.18 -22.52
CA LEU A 413 -10.38 -3.00 -22.52
C LEU A 413 -11.09 -3.98 -23.46
N ALA A 414 -10.44 -4.40 -24.55
CA ALA A 414 -10.98 -5.42 -25.45
C ALA A 414 -10.96 -6.84 -24.87
N PHE A 415 -10.10 -7.12 -23.88
CA PHE A 415 -9.95 -8.46 -23.26
C PHE A 415 -10.52 -8.56 -21.85
N GLN A 416 -10.79 -7.45 -21.17
CA GLN A 416 -11.54 -7.48 -19.91
C GLN A 416 -13.04 -7.54 -20.22
N PRO A 417 -13.80 -8.50 -19.67
CA PRO A 417 -15.24 -8.40 -19.75
C PRO A 417 -15.68 -7.09 -19.09
N PRO A 418 -16.60 -6.33 -19.69
CA PRO A 418 -17.06 -5.07 -19.13
C PRO A 418 -17.53 -5.30 -17.69
N SER A 419 -17.22 -4.37 -16.79
CA SER A 419 -17.74 -4.42 -15.42
C SER A 419 -19.26 -4.33 -15.48
N VAL A 420 -19.92 -5.46 -15.20
CA VAL A 420 -21.38 -5.51 -15.11
C VAL A 420 -21.77 -4.87 -13.79
N ALA A 421 -22.69 -3.90 -13.83
CA ALA A 421 -23.25 -3.31 -12.62
C ALA A 421 -23.85 -4.42 -11.74
N VAL A 422 -23.45 -4.46 -10.47
CA VAL A 422 -24.01 -5.41 -9.51
C VAL A 422 -25.38 -4.88 -9.10
N VAL A 423 -26.43 -5.50 -9.63
CA VAL A 423 -27.82 -5.21 -9.24
C VAL A 423 -28.03 -5.62 -7.79
N GLY A 424 -28.58 -4.73 -6.97
CA GLY A 424 -28.78 -4.96 -5.52
C GLY A 424 -27.50 -4.87 -4.69
N PHE A 425 -26.48 -4.13 -5.13
CA PHE A 425 -25.24 -3.92 -4.35
C PHE A 425 -25.47 -3.31 -2.95
N ASP A 426 -26.61 -2.65 -2.77
CA ASP A 426 -27.09 -2.02 -1.55
C ASP A 426 -28.27 -2.78 -0.90
N THR A 427 -28.71 -3.88 -1.50
CA THR A 427 -29.88 -4.64 -1.07
C THR A 427 -29.45 -6.02 -0.58
N PHE A 428 -29.67 -6.30 0.70
CA PHE A 428 -29.35 -7.61 1.27
C PHE A 428 -30.32 -8.66 0.71
N PRO A 429 -29.85 -9.79 0.15
CA PRO A 429 -30.75 -10.77 -0.45
C PRO A 429 -31.66 -11.37 0.63
N THR A 430 -32.97 -11.21 0.44
CA THR A 430 -34.01 -11.91 1.21
C THR A 430 -34.43 -13.17 0.45
N ALA A 431 -34.54 -14.28 1.16
CA ALA A 431 -34.91 -15.58 0.61
C ALA A 431 -36.31 -15.60 -0.01
#